data_AF-A0A955VKM6-F1
#
_entry.id   AF-A0A955VKM6-F1
#
_cell.length_a   1.000
_cell.length_b   1.000
_cell.length_c   1.000
_cell.angle_alpha   90.00
_cell.angle_beta   90.00
_cell.angle_gamma   90.00
#
_symmetry.space_group_name_H-M   'P 1'
#
loop_
_entity.id
_entity.type
_entity.pdbx_description
1 polymer ?
#
loop_
_entity_poly.entity_id
_entity_poly.type
_entity_poly.pdbx_seq_one_letter_code
_entity_poly.pdbx_strand_id
1 'polypeptide(L)'
;MKRRIRVAHLSDLHVCHNLTTLANLFWDFVRLSGPPLSVRAALQRILDDPLRRDQLTRLLFRQKDAPEKLSPFKLLAWGVVSMPVAIYLIKQVLNFKRAFYISMDFPDRREVLLRHLEEQHVDHVVVSGDLSNAAHPRELGIAREFLDRLGGRERVSVIPGNHDVSMHNTVLSGISSVEEKLEDFLGSFRDYIPDQFPDPIAMEKTTLFPYLRLIDQSIALIGLDSTTYHPVLNVR
;
A
#
# COMPACT_ATOMS: atom_id res chain seq x y z
N MET A 1 -37.97 -0.27 -20.16
CA MET A 1 -37.53 -0.21 -18.76
C MET A 1 -36.10 0.33 -18.73
N LYS A 2 -35.78 1.33 -17.89
CA LYS A 2 -34.38 1.79 -17.74
C LYS A 2 -33.57 0.66 -17.12
N ARG A 3 -32.44 0.29 -17.75
CA ARG A 3 -31.48 -0.67 -17.19
C ARG A 3 -30.94 -0.10 -15.88
N ARG A 4 -30.94 -0.90 -14.81
CA ARG A 4 -30.37 -0.51 -13.52
C ARG A 4 -28.84 -0.65 -13.62
N ILE A 5 -28.13 0.45 -13.41
CA ILE A 5 -26.65 0.46 -13.36
C ILE A 5 -26.18 0.03 -11.97
N ARG A 6 -25.16 -0.83 -11.93
CA ARG A 6 -24.49 -1.31 -10.72
C ARG A 6 -23.08 -0.74 -10.67
N VAL A 7 -22.82 0.02 -9.61
CA VAL A 7 -21.50 0.60 -9.34
C VAL A 7 -20.89 -0.12 -8.14
N ALA A 8 -19.66 -0.61 -8.28
CA ALA A 8 -18.87 -1.11 -7.16
C ALA A 8 -17.85 -0.06 -6.73
N HIS A 9 -17.57 0.01 -5.44
CA HIS A 9 -16.54 0.86 -4.88
C HIS A 9 -15.49 0.00 -4.21
N LEU A 10 -14.24 0.18 -4.62
CA LEU A 10 -13.06 -0.47 -4.06
C LEU A 10 -12.20 0.61 -3.40
N SER A 11 -11.89 0.43 -2.13
CA SER A 11 -10.95 1.26 -1.39
C SER A 11 -9.77 0.41 -0.92
N ASP A 12 -8.63 1.05 -0.64
CA ASP A 12 -7.47 0.44 0.03
C ASP A 12 -6.97 -0.85 -0.67
N LEU A 13 -6.78 -0.77 -1.99
CA LEU A 13 -6.59 -1.94 -2.83
C LEU A 13 -5.19 -2.57 -2.68
N HIS A 14 -4.15 -1.76 -2.43
CA HIS A 14 -2.76 -2.11 -2.18
C HIS A 14 -2.17 -3.19 -3.11
N VAL A 15 -2.28 -3.01 -4.43
CA VAL A 15 -1.81 -4.00 -5.43
C VAL A 15 -0.28 -4.05 -5.49
N CYS A 16 0.32 -5.09 -4.91
CA CYS A 16 1.79 -5.19 -4.74
C CYS A 16 2.32 -6.62 -4.98
N HIS A 17 3.51 -6.75 -5.58
CA HIS A 17 4.22 -8.04 -5.69
C HIS A 17 5.34 -8.18 -4.65
N ASN A 18 5.19 -9.16 -3.75
CA ASN A 18 6.31 -9.68 -2.97
C ASN A 18 7.07 -10.76 -3.76
N LEU A 19 8.15 -10.39 -4.46
CA LEU A 19 9.09 -11.33 -5.09
C LEU A 19 10.23 -11.79 -4.15
N THR A 20 10.22 -11.34 -2.91
CA THR A 20 11.26 -11.66 -1.93
C THR A 20 10.62 -12.51 -0.84
N THR A 21 11.29 -13.58 -0.38
CA THR A 21 10.74 -14.37 0.74
C THR A 21 10.48 -13.45 1.93
N LEU A 22 9.33 -13.60 2.59
CA LEU A 22 8.91 -12.82 3.77
C LEU A 22 10.04 -12.69 4.80
N ALA A 23 10.84 -13.75 4.92
CA ALA A 23 12.06 -13.82 5.69
C ALA A 23 13.12 -12.78 5.30
N ASN A 24 13.47 -12.68 4.02
CA ASN A 24 14.50 -11.78 3.53
C ASN A 24 14.05 -10.32 3.67
N LEU A 25 12.79 -10.02 3.32
CA LEU A 25 12.20 -8.68 3.51
C LEU A 25 12.21 -8.26 4.98
N PHE A 26 11.91 -9.18 5.89
CA PHE A 26 11.97 -8.90 7.31
C PHE A 26 13.39 -8.51 7.76
N TRP A 27 14.41 -9.23 7.30
CA TRP A 27 15.79 -8.92 7.68
C TRP A 27 16.31 -7.62 7.05
N ASP A 28 15.91 -7.31 5.83
CA ASP A 28 16.22 -6.02 5.19
C ASP A 28 15.54 -4.86 5.94
N PHE A 29 14.27 -5.04 6.32
CA PHE A 29 13.55 -4.10 7.16
C PHE A 29 14.25 -3.87 8.51
N VAL A 30 14.66 -4.95 9.18
CA VAL A 30 15.41 -4.88 10.45
C VAL A 30 16.73 -4.13 10.28
N ARG A 31 17.43 -4.34 9.16
CA ARG A 31 18.69 -3.65 8.84
C ARG A 31 18.47 -2.15 8.60
N LEU A 32 17.41 -1.79 7.87
CA LEU A 32 17.07 -0.40 7.53
C LEU A 32 16.45 0.38 8.69
N SER A 33 15.83 -0.30 9.66
CA SER A 33 15.15 0.32 10.81
C SER A 33 16.06 1.06 11.80
N GLY A 34 17.38 1.06 11.60
CA GLY A 34 18.32 1.77 12.47
C GLY A 34 18.29 1.27 13.92
N PRO A 35 18.76 0.05 14.21
CA PRO A 35 18.73 -0.54 15.56
C PRO A 35 19.45 0.33 16.60
N PRO A 36 18.88 0.48 17.82
CA PRO A 36 19.53 1.19 18.92
C PRO A 36 20.94 0.67 19.21
N LEU A 37 21.83 1.56 19.68
CA LEU A 37 23.23 1.21 19.99
C LEU A 37 23.36 0.00 20.92
N SER A 38 22.42 -0.15 21.86
CA SER A 38 22.38 -1.25 22.83
C SER A 38 22.17 -2.65 22.20
N VAL A 39 21.60 -2.72 21.00
CA VAL A 39 21.33 -3.99 20.30
C VAL A 39 22.12 -4.13 18.99
N ARG A 40 22.63 -3.02 18.44
CA ARG A 40 23.27 -2.94 17.12
C ARG A 40 24.38 -3.96 16.92
N ALA A 41 25.34 -4.04 17.83
CA ALA A 41 26.49 -4.95 17.69
C ALA A 41 26.08 -6.43 17.73
N ALA A 42 25.12 -6.79 18.58
CA ALA A 42 24.61 -8.15 18.66
C ALA A 42 23.76 -8.51 17.44
N LEU A 43 22.93 -7.57 16.96
CA LEU A 43 22.12 -7.73 15.78
C LEU A 43 22.96 -7.83 14.51
N GLN A 44 24.04 -7.05 14.40
CA GLN A 44 24.96 -7.11 13.27
C GLN A 44 25.57 -8.52 13.11
N ARG A 45 26.03 -9.12 14.22
CA ARG A 45 26.54 -10.51 14.23
C ARG A 45 25.50 -11.54 13.79
N ILE A 46 24.21 -11.27 14.02
CA ILE A 46 23.12 -12.11 13.55
C ILE A 46 22.92 -11.88 12.05
N LEU A 47 22.86 -10.63 11.61
CA LEU A 47 22.66 -10.27 10.20
C LEU A 47 23.78 -10.79 9.29
N ASP A 48 25.00 -10.88 9.80
CA ASP A 48 26.17 -11.36 9.05
C ASP A 48 26.28 -12.90 9.05
N ASP A 49 25.46 -13.62 9.83
CA ASP A 49 25.44 -15.09 9.92
C ASP A 49 24.15 -15.65 9.27
N PRO A 50 24.23 -16.23 8.05
CA PRO A 50 23.08 -16.79 7.35
C PRO A 50 22.38 -17.91 8.10
N LEU A 51 23.12 -18.75 8.85
CA LEU A 51 22.55 -19.89 9.59
C LEU A 51 21.74 -19.39 10.79
N ARG A 52 22.26 -18.39 11.53
CA ARG A 52 21.52 -17.76 12.63
C ARG A 52 20.29 -17.00 12.14
N ARG A 53 20.37 -16.32 10.99
CA ARG A 53 19.20 -15.69 10.36
C ARG A 53 18.13 -16.69 10.01
N ASP A 54 18.48 -17.81 9.38
CA ASP A 54 17.52 -18.85 9.03
C ASP A 54 16.87 -19.46 10.29
N GLN A 55 17.67 -19.79 11.31
CA GLN A 55 17.17 -20.27 12.60
C GLN A 55 16.18 -19.29 13.24
N LEU A 56 16.53 -18.01 13.34
CA LEU A 56 15.65 -16.98 13.91
C LEU A 56 14.41 -16.72 13.06
N THR A 57 14.53 -16.77 11.73
CA THR A 57 13.38 -16.66 10.81
C THR A 57 12.36 -17.74 11.10
N ARG A 58 12.80 -19.00 11.18
CA ARG A 58 11.92 -20.14 11.49
C ARG A 58 11.24 -19.97 12.85
N LEU A 59 11.91 -19.35 13.82
CA LEU A 59 11.36 -19.09 15.16
C LEU A 59 10.35 -17.94 15.17
N LEU A 60 10.64 -16.85 14.46
CA LEU A 60 9.77 -15.68 14.39
C LEU A 60 8.51 -15.93 13.55
N PHE A 61 8.58 -16.84 12.57
CA PHE A 61 7.52 -17.06 11.57
C PHE A 61 6.98 -18.50 11.51
N ARG A 62 7.21 -19.36 12.52
CA ARG A 62 6.75 -20.76 12.50
C ARG A 62 5.24 -20.86 12.25
N GLN A 63 4.87 -21.35 11.06
CA GLN A 63 3.48 -21.66 10.66
C GLN A 63 2.91 -22.76 11.57
N LYS A 64 2.10 -22.40 12.57
CA LYS A 64 0.96 -23.17 13.11
C LYS A 64 0.35 -22.55 14.37
N ASP A 65 1.00 -21.59 15.01
CA ASP A 65 0.45 -20.89 16.16
C ASP A 65 0.00 -19.47 15.81
N ALA A 66 -1.14 -19.07 16.38
CA ALA A 66 -1.68 -17.73 16.27
C ALA A 66 -0.61 -16.65 16.64
N PRO A 67 -0.58 -15.51 15.93
CA PRO A 67 0.40 -14.42 16.11
C PRO A 67 0.59 -13.92 17.55
N GLU A 68 -0.42 -14.13 18.40
CA GLU A 68 -0.51 -13.62 19.76
C GLU A 68 0.37 -14.36 20.77
N LYS A 69 1.07 -15.43 20.34
CA LYS A 69 1.93 -16.26 21.22
C LYS A 69 3.43 -15.98 21.12
N LEU A 70 3.86 -14.94 20.40
CA LEU A 70 5.26 -14.50 20.37
C LEU A 70 5.64 -13.86 21.73
N SER A 71 6.61 -14.47 22.42
CA SER A 71 7.07 -14.03 23.74
C SER A 71 8.59 -13.89 23.76
N PRO A 72 9.15 -12.80 24.34
CA PRO A 72 10.60 -12.64 24.51
C PRO A 72 11.24 -13.82 25.26
N PHE A 73 10.50 -14.42 26.21
CA PHE A 73 10.96 -15.58 26.98
C PHE A 73 11.13 -16.84 26.13
N LYS A 74 10.33 -17.01 25.06
CA LYS A 74 10.51 -18.10 24.10
C LYS A 74 11.75 -17.91 23.23
N LEU A 75 12.13 -16.68 22.90
CA LEU A 75 13.37 -16.41 22.16
C LEU A 75 14.61 -16.59 23.06
N LEU A 76 14.48 -16.28 24.35
CA LEU A 76 15.53 -16.43 25.36
C LEU A 76 15.77 -17.87 25.79
N ALA A 77 14.71 -18.65 25.96
CA ALA A 77 14.79 -20.05 26.41
C ALA A 77 15.61 -20.94 25.47
N TRP A 78 15.93 -20.46 24.27
CA TRP A 78 16.69 -21.19 23.24
C TRP A 78 18.13 -20.68 23.11
N GLY A 79 18.57 -19.69 23.91
CA GLY A 79 19.97 -19.27 24.04
C GLY A 79 20.57 -18.51 22.85
N VAL A 80 19.76 -18.10 21.87
CA VAL A 80 20.25 -17.54 20.59
C VAL A 80 20.44 -16.01 20.64
N VAL A 81 19.70 -15.30 21.50
CA VAL A 81 19.68 -13.83 21.56
C VAL A 81 19.57 -13.32 23.00
N SER A 82 20.08 -12.11 23.27
CA SER A 82 19.89 -11.43 24.56
C SER A 82 18.48 -10.84 24.70
N MET A 83 18.05 -10.53 25.93
CA MET A 83 16.71 -9.98 26.21
C MET A 83 16.43 -8.69 25.41
N PRO A 84 17.37 -7.72 25.33
CA PRO A 84 17.16 -6.52 24.51
C PRO A 84 16.97 -6.82 23.02
N VAL A 85 17.72 -7.79 22.47
CA VAL A 85 17.61 -8.20 21.06
C VAL A 85 16.29 -8.93 20.81
N ALA A 86 15.85 -9.79 21.73
CA ALA A 86 14.57 -10.47 21.63
C ALA A 86 13.39 -9.48 21.62
N ILE A 87 13.37 -8.52 22.54
CA ILE A 87 12.33 -7.47 22.60
C ILE A 87 12.33 -6.65 21.32
N TYR A 88 13.51 -6.26 20.82
CA TYR A 88 13.63 -5.49 19.58
C TYR A 88 13.11 -6.28 18.38
N LEU A 89 13.53 -7.53 18.19
CA LEU A 89 13.08 -8.36 17.06
C LEU A 89 11.58 -8.62 17.09
N ILE A 90 10.97 -8.84 18.26
CA ILE A 90 9.52 -9.00 18.38
C ILE A 90 8.80 -7.71 17.98
N LYS A 91 9.27 -6.55 18.45
CA LYS A 91 8.75 -5.25 18.00
C LYS A 91 8.88 -5.09 16.49
N GLN A 92 10.02 -5.47 15.91
CA GLN A 92 10.19 -5.41 14.46
C GLN A 92 9.31 -6.41 13.71
N VAL A 93 9.01 -7.60 14.25
CA VAL A 93 8.01 -8.50 13.63
C VAL A 93 6.64 -7.86 13.62
N LEU A 94 6.24 -7.16 14.69
CA LEU A 94 4.95 -6.46 14.73
C LEU A 94 4.91 -5.27 13.77
N ASN A 95 5.97 -4.47 13.72
CA ASN A 95 6.09 -3.34 12.79
C ASN A 95 6.15 -3.83 11.34
N PHE A 96 6.94 -4.86 11.08
CA PHE A 96 7.04 -5.52 9.78
C PHE A 96 5.70 -6.11 9.39
N LYS A 97 4.98 -6.79 10.29
CA LYS A 97 3.61 -7.26 10.02
C LYS A 97 2.68 -6.11 9.69
N ARG A 98 2.71 -5.00 10.42
CA ARG A 98 1.88 -3.84 10.06
C ARG A 98 2.21 -3.34 8.64
N ALA A 99 3.49 -3.21 8.31
CA ALA A 99 3.91 -2.83 6.95
C ALA A 99 3.63 -3.91 5.89
N PHE A 100 3.70 -5.19 6.26
CA PHE A 100 3.63 -6.35 5.36
C PHE A 100 2.18 -6.82 5.13
N TYR A 101 1.31 -6.75 6.13
CA TYR A 101 -0.13 -7.01 5.96
C TYR A 101 -0.80 -5.92 5.14
N ILE A 102 -0.30 -4.68 5.21
CA ILE A 102 -0.70 -3.61 4.28
C ILE A 102 -0.19 -3.92 2.86
N SER A 103 0.95 -4.60 2.70
CA SER A 103 1.53 -4.95 1.38
C SER A 103 1.16 -6.34 0.83
N MET A 104 0.29 -7.10 1.52
CA MET A 104 -0.10 -8.46 1.13
C MET A 104 -1.31 -8.45 0.19
N ASP A 105 -1.05 -8.07 -1.05
CA ASP A 105 -1.89 -8.46 -2.17
C ASP A 105 -1.51 -9.87 -2.63
N PHE A 106 -2.47 -10.81 -2.50
CA PHE A 106 -2.34 -12.14 -3.06
C PHE A 106 -3.07 -12.19 -4.41
N PRO A 107 -2.43 -12.66 -5.50
CA PRO A 107 -3.09 -12.83 -6.79
C PRO A 107 -4.43 -13.56 -6.70
N ASP A 108 -4.54 -14.56 -5.82
CA ASP A 108 -5.77 -15.31 -5.58
C ASP A 108 -6.92 -14.44 -5.04
N ARG A 109 -6.64 -13.41 -4.25
CA ARG A 109 -7.66 -12.47 -3.75
C ARG A 109 -8.15 -11.54 -4.85
N ARG A 110 -7.25 -11.07 -5.72
CA ARG A 110 -7.62 -10.28 -6.90
C ARG A 110 -8.49 -11.10 -7.84
N GLU A 111 -8.20 -12.38 -8.00
CA GLU A 111 -9.01 -13.29 -8.81
C GLU A 111 -10.41 -13.51 -8.22
N VAL A 112 -10.49 -13.71 -6.90
CA VAL A 112 -11.78 -13.81 -6.19
C VAL A 112 -12.58 -12.51 -6.34
N LEU A 113 -11.94 -11.36 -6.20
CA LEU A 113 -12.58 -10.05 -6.37
C LEU A 113 -13.11 -9.87 -7.79
N LEU A 114 -12.31 -10.15 -8.82
CA LEU A 114 -12.71 -10.02 -10.22
C LEU A 114 -13.94 -10.88 -10.53
N ARG A 115 -13.88 -12.17 -10.17
CA ARG A 115 -15.03 -13.08 -10.30
C ARG A 115 -16.25 -12.57 -9.55
N HIS A 116 -16.08 -12.06 -8.34
CA HIS A 116 -17.20 -11.53 -7.57
C HIS A 116 -17.84 -10.30 -8.25
N LEU A 117 -17.04 -9.38 -8.79
CA LEU A 117 -17.54 -8.22 -9.54
C LEU A 117 -18.31 -8.64 -10.80
N GLU A 118 -17.86 -9.69 -11.49
CA GLU A 118 -18.55 -10.29 -12.64
C GLU A 118 -19.89 -10.93 -12.22
N GLU A 119 -19.90 -11.74 -11.16
CA GLU A 119 -21.11 -12.37 -10.59
C GLU A 119 -22.15 -11.33 -10.15
N GLN A 120 -21.69 -10.19 -9.64
CA GLN A 120 -22.55 -9.07 -9.27
C GLN A 120 -22.99 -8.22 -10.49
N HIS A 121 -22.59 -8.58 -11.71
CA HIS A 121 -22.89 -7.84 -12.94
C HIS A 121 -22.59 -6.33 -12.81
N VAL A 122 -21.44 -5.99 -12.22
CA VAL A 122 -21.03 -4.60 -12.03
C VAL A 122 -20.80 -3.94 -13.39
N ASP A 123 -21.35 -2.74 -13.57
CA ASP A 123 -21.24 -1.95 -14.81
C ASP A 123 -20.04 -0.98 -14.74
N HIS A 124 -19.79 -0.41 -13.57
CA HIS A 124 -18.71 0.55 -13.32
C HIS A 124 -18.05 0.31 -11.97
N VAL A 125 -16.73 0.49 -11.89
CA VAL A 125 -15.91 0.32 -10.69
C VAL A 125 -15.26 1.66 -10.35
N VAL A 126 -15.47 2.11 -9.12
CA VAL A 126 -14.78 3.26 -8.55
C VAL A 126 -13.65 2.73 -7.66
N VAL A 127 -12.43 3.17 -7.90
CA VAL A 127 -11.26 2.83 -7.09
C VAL A 127 -10.75 4.09 -6.40
N SER A 128 -10.89 4.15 -5.08
CA SER A 128 -10.65 5.36 -4.29
C SER A 128 -9.28 5.40 -3.62
N GLY A 129 -8.23 5.15 -4.40
CA GLY A 129 -6.86 5.30 -3.94
C GLY A 129 -6.28 4.10 -3.21
N ASP A 130 -5.06 4.32 -2.71
CA ASP A 130 -4.18 3.35 -2.09
C ASP A 130 -3.99 2.13 -3.01
N LEU A 131 -3.75 2.41 -4.29
CA LEU A 131 -3.44 1.41 -5.32
C LEU A 131 -2.07 0.77 -5.10
N SER A 132 -1.14 1.56 -4.56
CA SER A 132 0.24 1.19 -4.25
C SER A 132 0.50 1.38 -2.76
N ASN A 133 1.67 0.95 -2.28
CA ASN A 133 2.08 1.29 -0.92
C ASN A 133 2.82 2.62 -0.88
N ALA A 134 3.73 2.83 -1.84
CA ALA A 134 4.71 3.90 -1.81
C ALA A 134 4.78 4.69 -3.12
N ALA A 135 3.91 4.42 -4.08
CA ALA A 135 3.97 4.95 -5.45
C ALA A 135 5.25 4.58 -6.22
N HIS A 136 5.88 3.45 -5.89
CA HIS A 136 7.07 3.03 -6.63
C HIS A 136 6.69 2.64 -8.07
N PRO A 137 7.47 2.98 -9.12
CA PRO A 137 7.08 2.71 -10.51
C PRO A 137 6.64 1.26 -10.79
N ARG A 138 7.28 0.30 -10.11
CA ARG A 138 6.92 -1.13 -10.17
C ARG A 138 5.56 -1.43 -9.56
N GLU A 139 5.21 -0.81 -8.43
CA GLU A 139 3.90 -0.98 -7.78
C GLU A 139 2.80 -0.36 -8.65
N LEU A 140 3.03 0.84 -9.19
CA LEU A 140 2.10 1.50 -10.11
C LEU A 140 1.87 0.65 -11.37
N GLY A 141 2.92 0.01 -11.91
CA GLY A 141 2.79 -0.91 -13.04
C GLY A 141 1.90 -2.12 -12.74
N ILE A 142 2.02 -2.73 -11.56
CA ILE A 142 1.20 -3.89 -11.18
C ILE A 142 -0.25 -3.45 -10.91
N ALA A 143 -0.44 -2.31 -10.25
CA ALA A 143 -1.75 -1.70 -10.08
C ALA A 143 -2.42 -1.43 -11.43
N ARG A 144 -1.66 -0.92 -12.41
CA ARG A 144 -2.14 -0.72 -13.79
C ARG A 144 -2.57 -2.03 -14.43
N GLU A 145 -1.75 -3.07 -14.37
CA GLU A 145 -2.12 -4.40 -14.89
C GLU A 145 -3.42 -4.93 -14.25
N PHE A 146 -3.63 -4.68 -12.95
CA PHE A 146 -4.87 -5.07 -12.30
C PHE A 146 -6.08 -4.22 -12.74
N LEU A 147 -5.93 -2.90 -12.86
CA LEU A 147 -7.00 -2.02 -13.35
C LEU A 147 -7.40 -2.37 -14.79
N ASP A 148 -6.43 -2.70 -15.64
CA ASP A 148 -6.69 -3.11 -17.02
C ASP A 148 -7.56 -4.39 -17.08
N ARG A 149 -7.49 -5.25 -16.05
CA ARG A 149 -8.38 -6.42 -15.89
C ARG A 149 -9.80 -6.03 -15.41
N LEU A 150 -9.95 -4.93 -14.70
CA LEU A 150 -11.28 -4.40 -14.32
C LEU A 150 -11.99 -3.77 -15.52
N GLY A 151 -11.24 -3.20 -16.47
CA GLY A 151 -11.72 -2.65 -17.74
C GLY A 151 -11.12 -1.29 -18.05
N GLY A 152 -11.49 -0.70 -19.18
CA GLY A 152 -11.02 0.62 -19.59
C GLY A 152 -11.70 1.78 -18.85
N ARG A 153 -11.40 3.00 -19.28
CA ARG A 153 -11.91 4.25 -18.68
C ARG A 153 -13.43 4.36 -18.64
N GLU A 154 -14.14 3.66 -19.52
CA GLU A 154 -15.61 3.59 -19.54
C GLU A 154 -16.18 2.79 -18.35
N ARG A 155 -15.37 1.88 -17.80
CA ARG A 155 -15.75 0.95 -16.73
C ARG A 155 -15.08 1.26 -15.41
N VAL A 156 -13.96 1.98 -15.40
CA VAL A 156 -13.17 2.21 -14.18
C VAL A 156 -12.89 3.70 -13.97
N SER A 157 -13.19 4.20 -12.77
CA SER A 157 -12.88 5.54 -12.27
C SER A 157 -11.87 5.45 -11.14
N VAL A 158 -10.83 6.27 -11.16
CA VAL A 158 -9.74 6.24 -10.18
C VAL A 158 -9.52 7.62 -9.57
N ILE A 159 -9.15 7.67 -8.29
CA ILE A 159 -8.55 8.83 -7.61
C ILE A 159 -7.32 8.35 -6.81
N PRO A 160 -6.32 9.20 -6.51
CA PRO A 160 -5.19 8.83 -5.68
C PRO A 160 -5.58 8.68 -4.20
N GLY A 161 -4.90 7.78 -3.50
CA GLY A 161 -4.93 7.69 -2.03
C GLY A 161 -3.66 8.25 -1.42
N ASN A 162 -3.59 8.31 -0.09
CA ASN A 162 -2.40 8.83 0.57
C ASN A 162 -1.17 7.98 0.27
N HIS A 163 -1.27 6.65 0.20
CA HIS A 163 -0.13 5.79 -0.12
C HIS A 163 0.40 5.96 -1.55
N ASP A 164 -0.45 6.49 -2.44
CA ASP A 164 -0.09 6.77 -3.83
C ASP A 164 0.65 8.10 -4.02
N VAL A 165 0.67 8.99 -3.02
CA VAL A 165 1.35 10.30 -3.14
C VAL A 165 2.22 10.68 -1.94
N SER A 166 2.00 10.07 -0.77
CA SER A 166 2.65 10.44 0.48
C SER A 166 2.54 9.33 1.54
N MET A 167 3.66 8.69 1.88
CA MET A 167 3.75 8.06 3.19
C MET A 167 4.15 9.12 4.22
N HIS A 168 3.55 9.09 5.41
CA HIS A 168 3.94 9.93 6.56
C HIS A 168 5.45 9.88 6.88
N ASN A 169 6.14 8.82 6.46
CA ASN A 169 7.59 8.65 6.64
C ASN A 169 8.46 9.19 5.48
N THR A 170 7.89 9.48 4.30
CA THR A 170 8.65 10.02 3.14
C THR A 170 9.06 11.47 3.34
N VAL A 171 8.23 12.26 4.04
CA VAL A 171 8.53 13.66 4.40
C VAL A 171 9.78 13.76 5.28
N LEU A 172 10.07 12.72 6.08
CA LEU A 172 11.27 12.67 6.93
C LEU A 172 12.54 12.22 6.20
N SER A 173 12.42 11.60 5.02
CA SER A 173 13.56 11.02 4.30
C SER A 173 14.04 11.82 3.09
N GLY A 174 13.28 12.83 2.62
CA GLY A 174 13.67 13.67 1.48
C GLY A 174 13.74 12.95 0.14
N ILE A 175 12.97 11.88 -0.05
CA ILE A 175 13.14 10.92 -1.16
C ILE A 175 12.31 11.27 -2.42
N SER A 176 11.18 11.98 -2.30
CA SER A 176 10.41 12.59 -3.41
C SER A 176 9.38 13.55 -2.80
N SER A 177 8.98 14.61 -3.51
CA SER A 177 7.88 15.48 -3.05
C SER A 177 6.50 14.84 -3.28
N VAL A 178 5.45 15.35 -2.64
CA VAL A 178 4.07 14.86 -2.85
C VAL A 178 3.63 15.12 -4.29
N GLU A 179 4.06 16.25 -4.86
CA GLU A 179 3.79 16.65 -6.24
C GLU A 179 4.43 15.66 -7.23
N GLU A 180 5.69 15.27 -7.02
CA GLU A 180 6.39 14.31 -7.87
C GLU A 180 5.66 12.95 -7.91
N LYS A 181 5.23 12.45 -6.75
CA LYS A 181 4.50 11.19 -6.68
C LYS A 181 3.08 11.27 -7.26
N LEU A 182 2.42 12.41 -7.10
CA LEU A 182 1.15 12.66 -7.76
C LEU A 182 1.33 12.66 -9.28
N GLU A 183 2.40 13.27 -9.81
CA GLU A 183 2.73 13.19 -11.24
C GLU A 183 2.99 11.76 -11.71
N ASP A 184 3.70 10.94 -10.93
CA ASP A 184 3.92 9.51 -11.24
C ASP A 184 2.61 8.72 -11.28
N PHE A 185 1.72 8.96 -10.31
CA PHE A 185 0.39 8.38 -10.27
C PHE A 185 -0.45 8.80 -11.48
N LEU A 186 -0.50 10.11 -11.76
CA LEU A 186 -1.24 10.67 -12.88
C LEU A 186 -0.69 10.15 -14.21
N GLY A 187 0.62 10.06 -14.37
CA GLY A 187 1.27 9.47 -15.54
C GLY A 187 0.89 8.00 -15.75
N SER A 188 0.69 7.24 -14.66
CA SER A 188 0.33 5.81 -14.72
C SER A 188 -1.16 5.57 -15.01
N PHE A 189 -2.04 6.45 -14.52
CA PHE A 189 -3.49 6.24 -14.53
C PHE A 189 -4.29 7.29 -15.29
N ARG A 190 -3.63 8.17 -16.06
CA ARG A 190 -4.26 9.30 -16.74
C ARG A 190 -5.51 8.94 -17.53
N ASP A 191 -5.47 7.80 -18.22
CA ASP A 191 -6.53 7.33 -19.11
C ASP A 191 -7.85 7.07 -18.36
N TYR A 192 -7.75 6.73 -17.06
CA TYR A 192 -8.90 6.47 -16.19
C TYR A 192 -9.53 7.75 -15.63
N ILE A 193 -8.86 8.89 -15.76
CA ILE A 193 -9.31 10.19 -15.25
C ILE A 193 -9.81 11.01 -16.45
N PRO A 194 -11.09 11.44 -16.47
CA PRO A 194 -11.60 12.25 -17.57
C PRO A 194 -11.02 13.67 -17.55
N ASP A 195 -10.86 14.26 -18.73
CA ASP A 195 -10.30 15.61 -18.92
C ASP A 195 -11.26 16.75 -18.53
N GLN A 196 -12.41 16.41 -17.96
CA GLN A 196 -13.56 17.30 -17.91
C GLN A 196 -14.01 17.58 -16.48
N PHE A 197 -13.99 18.87 -16.17
CA PHE A 197 -14.99 19.51 -15.32
C PHE A 197 -15.79 20.47 -16.22
N PRO A 198 -17.12 20.61 -16.07
CA PRO A 198 -17.86 21.68 -16.74
C PRO A 198 -17.36 23.04 -16.21
N ASP A 199 -16.66 23.77 -17.07
CA ASP A 199 -16.06 25.11 -16.92
C ASP A 199 -16.05 25.69 -15.48
N PRO A 200 -14.97 25.49 -14.70
CA PRO A 200 -14.91 25.92 -13.31
C PRO A 200 -14.49 27.39 -13.20
N ILE A 201 -15.02 28.04 -12.18
CA ILE A 201 -14.56 29.31 -11.61
C ILE A 201 -13.02 29.33 -11.54
N ALA A 202 -12.37 29.89 -12.57
CA ALA A 202 -10.98 30.35 -12.62
C ALA A 202 -9.94 29.53 -11.80
N MET A 203 -10.00 28.20 -11.81
CA MET A 203 -8.92 27.38 -11.23
C MET A 203 -7.82 27.26 -12.27
N GLU A 204 -6.61 27.71 -11.94
CA GLU A 204 -5.45 27.55 -12.81
C GLU A 204 -5.31 26.07 -13.22
N LYS A 205 -4.98 25.85 -14.50
CA LYS A 205 -5.01 24.59 -15.26
C LYS A 205 -4.05 23.48 -14.78
N THR A 206 -3.66 23.46 -13.52
CA THR A 206 -2.59 22.62 -12.99
C THR A 206 -3.07 21.37 -12.25
N THR A 207 -4.38 21.16 -12.04
CA THR A 207 -4.89 19.99 -11.31
C THR A 207 -5.98 19.25 -12.08
N LEU A 208 -5.82 17.92 -12.24
CA LEU A 208 -6.80 17.02 -12.87
C LEU A 208 -8.03 16.75 -11.98
N PHE A 209 -8.09 17.39 -10.82
CA PHE A 209 -9.16 17.28 -9.82
C PHE A 209 -9.69 18.68 -9.48
N PRO A 210 -10.99 18.85 -9.21
CA PRO A 210 -12.04 17.83 -9.31
C PRO A 210 -12.30 17.41 -10.76
N TYR A 211 -12.73 16.16 -10.97
CA TYR A 211 -13.26 15.72 -12.26
C TYR A 211 -14.72 15.29 -12.14
N LEU A 212 -15.47 15.42 -13.24
CA LEU A 212 -16.84 14.91 -13.36
C LEU A 212 -16.88 13.74 -14.35
N ARG A 213 -17.54 12.65 -13.97
CA ARG A 213 -17.88 11.56 -14.87
C ARG A 213 -19.37 11.27 -14.81
N LEU A 214 -20.02 11.25 -15.96
CA LEU A 214 -21.38 10.74 -16.09
C LEU A 214 -21.29 9.24 -16.43
N ILE A 215 -21.73 8.38 -15.51
CA ILE A 215 -21.84 6.94 -15.80
C ILE A 215 -23.09 6.70 -16.67
N ASP A 216 -24.17 7.40 -16.36
CA ASP A 216 -25.37 7.48 -17.20
C ASP A 216 -26.14 8.79 -16.97
N GLN A 217 -27.37 8.85 -17.46
CA GLN A 217 -28.27 10.01 -17.30
C GLN A 217 -28.72 10.26 -15.85
N SER A 218 -28.43 9.36 -14.92
CA SER A 218 -28.90 9.39 -13.53
C SER A 218 -27.78 9.35 -12.49
N ILE A 219 -26.56 8.97 -12.88
CA ILE A 219 -25.42 8.81 -11.99
C ILE A 219 -24.24 9.64 -12.51
N ALA A 220 -23.81 10.57 -11.65
CA ALA A 220 -22.59 11.35 -11.81
C ALA A 220 -21.61 10.99 -10.68
N LEU A 221 -20.34 10.84 -11.03
CA LEU A 221 -19.21 10.70 -10.11
C LEU A 221 -18.41 12.00 -10.11
N ILE A 222 -18.05 12.46 -8.92
CA ILE A 222 -17.13 13.58 -8.73
C ILE A 222 -15.87 13.03 -8.08
N GLY A 223 -14.76 13.03 -8.81
CA GLY A 223 -13.46 12.63 -8.29
C GLY A 223 -12.80 13.81 -7.60
N LEU A 224 -12.40 13.63 -6.34
CA LEU A 224 -11.71 14.63 -5.54
C LEU A 224 -10.36 14.06 -5.10
N ASP A 225 -9.32 14.89 -5.16
CA ASP A 225 -8.04 14.58 -4.53
C ASP A 225 -8.02 15.21 -3.12
N SER A 226 -8.12 14.36 -2.10
CA SER A 226 -8.01 14.77 -0.68
C SER A 226 -6.60 14.57 -0.11
N THR A 227 -5.65 14.09 -0.91
CA THR A 227 -4.30 13.75 -0.46
C THR A 227 -3.43 14.99 -0.24
N THR A 228 -3.77 16.09 -0.91
CA THR A 228 -3.11 17.40 -0.79
C THR A 228 -3.52 18.19 0.46
N TYR A 229 -4.48 17.70 1.25
CA TYR A 229 -4.93 18.35 2.49
C TYR A 229 -4.23 17.76 3.72
N HIS A 230 -2.96 18.12 3.92
CA HIS A 230 -2.40 18.13 5.27
C HIS A 230 -2.69 19.50 5.88
N PRO A 231 -3.65 19.65 6.83
CA PRO A 231 -3.64 20.83 7.66
C PRO A 231 -2.30 20.81 8.38
N VAL A 232 -1.40 21.70 7.98
CA VAL A 232 -0.35 22.15 8.88
C VAL A 232 -1.12 22.73 10.05
N LEU A 233 -1.33 21.93 11.09
CA LEU A 233 -1.71 22.43 12.39
C LEU A 233 -0.53 23.31 12.81
N ASN A 234 -0.58 24.57 12.38
CA ASN A 234 0.17 25.65 12.96
C ASN A 234 -0.36 25.78 14.38
N VAL A 235 0.12 24.91 15.26
CA VAL A 235 0.09 25.14 16.69
C VAL A 235 1.01 26.33 16.90
N ARG A 236 0.40 27.52 16.89
CA ARG A 236 1.00 28.74 17.45
C ARG A 236 1.09 28.61 18.96
#